data_AF-A0A7D5KSH8-F1
#
_entry.id   AF-A0A7D5KSH8-F1
#
_cell.length_a   1.000
_cell.length_b   1.000
_cell.length_c   1.000
_cell.angle_alpha   90.00
_cell.angle_beta   90.00
_cell.angle_gamma   90.00
#
_symmetry.space_group_name_H-M   'P 1'
#
loop_
_entity.id
_entity.type
_entity.pdbx_description
1 polymer ?
#
loop_
_entity_poly.entity_id
_entity_poly.type
_entity_poly.pdbx_seq_one_letter_code
_entity_poly.pdbx_strand_id
1 'polypeptide(L)'
;MTRHHLSDALERFVERIRLGTSRAGALWTSSTGGRLRPTGGGGLLVVLTSAAVSLASAQALGDSVRIRWSVGAYYGPEYAPTPLALAAFPVLIALMYLGLRGLALGLERSVAFDPDYTRGLYELCVLATLIALLVGQLAFVVANLL
;
A
#
# COMPACT_ATOMS: atom_id res chain seq x y z
N MET A 1 -3.56 -32.90 -2.32
CA MET A 1 -4.83 -32.46 -1.67
C MET A 1 -4.66 -31.05 -1.11
N THR A 2 -4.17 -30.11 -1.93
CA THR A 2 -3.65 -28.79 -1.48
C THR A 2 -4.14 -27.63 -2.36
N ARG A 3 -4.60 -27.88 -3.60
CA ARG A 3 -5.11 -26.84 -4.50
C ARG A 3 -6.47 -26.25 -4.09
N HIS A 4 -7.35 -27.07 -3.50
CA HIS A 4 -8.70 -26.60 -3.14
C HIS A 4 -8.68 -25.58 -2.00
N HIS A 5 -7.78 -25.74 -1.03
CA HIS A 5 -7.71 -24.84 0.12
C HIS A 5 -7.24 -23.43 -0.25
N LEU A 6 -6.43 -23.34 -1.31
CA LEU A 6 -5.81 -22.13 -1.81
C LEU A 6 -6.77 -21.32 -2.69
N SER A 7 -7.61 -21.97 -3.49
CA SER A 7 -8.70 -21.30 -4.21
C SER A 7 -9.71 -20.67 -3.26
N ASP A 8 -10.09 -21.40 -2.20
CA ASP A 8 -11.12 -20.94 -1.25
C ASP A 8 -10.64 -19.77 -0.37
N ALA A 9 -9.35 -19.71 -0.06
CA ALA A 9 -8.75 -18.59 0.65
C ALA A 9 -8.68 -17.34 -0.24
N LEU A 10 -8.31 -17.52 -1.51
CA LEU A 10 -8.17 -16.43 -2.48
C LEU A 10 -9.54 -15.87 -2.89
N GLU A 11 -10.55 -16.72 -3.07
CA GLU A 11 -11.94 -16.28 -3.30
C GLU A 11 -12.47 -15.49 -2.11
N ARG A 12 -12.30 -15.98 -0.87
CA ARG A 12 -12.70 -15.24 0.34
C ARG A 12 -11.96 -13.90 0.48
N PHE A 13 -10.70 -13.84 0.09
CA PHE A 13 -9.91 -12.61 0.07
C PHE A 13 -10.44 -11.61 -0.97
N VAL A 14 -10.70 -12.06 -2.19
CA VAL A 14 -11.25 -11.25 -3.28
C VAL A 14 -12.67 -10.76 -2.95
N GLU A 15 -13.53 -11.62 -2.42
CA GLU A 15 -14.90 -11.29 -2.00
C GLU A 15 -14.88 -10.19 -0.92
N ARG A 16 -13.95 -10.26 0.04
CA ARG A 16 -13.82 -9.25 1.10
C ARG A 16 -13.16 -7.96 0.62
N ILE A 17 -12.18 -8.01 -0.28
CA ILE A 17 -11.69 -6.81 -0.96
C ILE A 17 -12.85 -6.13 -1.67
N ARG A 18 -13.71 -6.90 -2.36
CA ARG A 18 -14.90 -6.38 -3.06
C ARG A 18 -15.94 -5.77 -2.10
N LEU A 19 -16.09 -6.33 -0.91
CA LEU A 19 -16.96 -5.79 0.15
C LEU A 19 -16.34 -4.55 0.84
N GLY A 20 -15.02 -4.50 0.97
CA GLY A 20 -14.29 -3.34 1.49
C GLY A 20 -14.29 -2.17 0.48
N THR A 21 -14.10 -2.46 -0.79
CA THR A 21 -14.11 -1.47 -1.88
C THR A 21 -15.52 -0.93 -2.13
N SER A 22 -16.58 -1.70 -1.93
CA SER A 22 -17.96 -1.20 -2.08
C SER A 22 -18.39 -0.24 -0.94
N ARG A 23 -17.86 -0.40 0.28
CA ARG A 23 -18.04 0.61 1.35
C ARG A 23 -17.16 1.85 1.15
N ALA A 24 -15.96 1.68 0.60
CA ALA A 24 -15.12 2.79 0.20
C ALA A 24 -15.77 3.56 -0.98
N GLY A 25 -16.43 2.87 -1.91
CA GLY A 25 -17.14 3.44 -3.06
C GLY A 25 -18.14 4.56 -2.71
N ALA A 26 -18.75 4.53 -1.52
CA ALA A 26 -19.63 5.60 -1.05
C ALA A 26 -18.87 6.88 -0.65
N LEU A 27 -17.59 6.77 -0.28
CA LEU A 27 -16.66 7.91 -0.15
C LEU A 27 -16.09 8.34 -1.51
N TRP A 28 -16.22 7.51 -2.56
CA TRP A 28 -15.64 7.78 -3.89
C TRP A 28 -16.48 8.74 -4.73
N THR A 29 -17.75 8.93 -4.38
CA THR A 29 -18.67 9.83 -5.12
C THR A 29 -18.78 11.24 -4.51
N SER A 30 -18.13 11.50 -3.37
CA SER A 30 -18.15 12.82 -2.69
C SER A 30 -16.83 13.59 -2.78
N SER A 31 -16.03 13.34 -3.81
CA SER A 31 -14.95 14.28 -4.19
C SER A 31 -15.35 14.94 -5.50
N THR A 32 -16.00 16.09 -5.35
CA THR A 32 -16.03 17.22 -6.30
C THR A 32 -14.82 17.19 -7.24
N GLY A 33 -15.06 17.30 -8.54
CA GLY A 33 -14.11 17.09 -9.64
C GLY A 33 -12.89 18.03 -9.68
N GLY A 34 -12.03 17.96 -8.67
CA GLY A 34 -10.68 18.49 -8.66
C GLY A 34 -9.71 17.32 -8.65
N ARG A 35 -8.89 17.22 -9.69
CA ARG A 35 -7.81 16.22 -9.88
C ARG A 35 -7.26 15.70 -8.54
N LEU A 36 -7.47 14.41 -8.26
CA LEU A 36 -6.87 13.72 -7.11
C LEU A 36 -5.34 13.90 -7.18
N ARG A 37 -4.80 14.78 -6.33
CA ARG A 37 -3.36 14.98 -6.22
C ARG A 37 -2.78 13.90 -5.30
N PRO A 38 -1.82 13.08 -5.77
CA PRO A 38 -1.10 12.11 -4.96
C PRO A 38 -0.45 12.72 -3.70
N THR A 39 0.13 13.92 -3.80
CA THR A 39 0.66 14.66 -2.64
C THR A 39 -0.43 15.26 -1.73
N GLY A 40 -1.67 15.34 -2.21
CA GLY A 40 -2.85 15.81 -1.51
C GLY A 40 -3.67 14.65 -0.92
N GLY A 41 -4.97 14.63 -1.20
CA GLY A 41 -5.88 13.59 -0.71
C GLY A 41 -5.65 12.20 -1.32
N GLY A 42 -5.04 12.12 -2.51
CA GLY A 42 -4.81 10.85 -3.21
C GLY A 42 -3.88 9.90 -2.46
N GLY A 43 -2.78 10.41 -1.89
CA GLY A 43 -1.84 9.58 -1.13
C GLY A 43 -2.43 9.05 0.18
N LEU A 44 -3.32 9.82 0.83
CA LEU A 44 -4.04 9.35 2.02
C LEU A 44 -4.94 8.15 1.69
N LEU A 45 -5.58 8.14 0.52
CA LEU A 45 -6.38 7.00 0.06
C LEU A 45 -5.53 5.74 -0.11
N VAL A 46 -4.29 5.86 -0.59
CA VAL A 46 -3.38 4.71 -0.70
C VAL A 46 -3.02 4.17 0.68
N VAL A 47 -2.76 5.04 1.66
CA VAL A 47 -2.51 4.63 3.05
C VAL A 47 -3.71 3.88 3.64
N LEU A 48 -4.91 4.41 3.47
CA LEU A 48 -6.14 3.78 3.97
C LEU A 48 -6.40 2.43 3.28
N THR A 49 -6.12 2.34 1.99
CA THR A 49 -6.24 1.10 1.22
C THR A 49 -5.24 0.06 1.74
N SER A 50 -3.98 0.47 1.98
CA SER A 50 -2.97 -0.40 2.59
C SER A 50 -3.40 -0.91 3.96
N ALA A 51 -3.96 -0.05 4.81
CA ALA A 51 -4.45 -0.45 6.13
C ALA A 51 -5.62 -1.45 6.02
N ALA A 52 -6.55 -1.22 5.10
CA ALA A 52 -7.67 -2.12 4.85
C ALA A 52 -7.19 -3.50 4.35
N VAL A 53 -6.22 -3.53 3.44
CA VAL A 53 -5.59 -4.78 2.97
C VAL A 53 -4.92 -5.50 4.14
N SER A 54 -4.12 -4.80 4.95
CA SER A 54 -3.48 -5.40 6.13
C SER A 54 -4.47 -6.01 7.11
N LEU A 55 -5.57 -5.32 7.41
CA LEU A 55 -6.62 -5.83 8.30
C LEU A 55 -7.33 -7.04 7.70
N ALA A 56 -7.63 -7.02 6.40
CA ALA A 56 -8.26 -8.14 5.71
C ALA A 56 -7.35 -9.38 5.68
N SER A 57 -6.05 -9.17 5.47
CA SER A 57 -5.05 -10.24 5.40
C SER A 57 -4.70 -10.83 6.77
N ALA A 58 -4.83 -10.07 7.86
CA ALA A 58 -4.49 -10.53 9.21
C ALA A 58 -5.29 -11.76 9.67
N GLN A 59 -6.49 -11.98 9.14
CA GLN A 59 -7.29 -13.18 9.45
C GLN A 59 -6.96 -14.38 8.56
N ALA A 60 -6.33 -14.14 7.40
CA ALA A 60 -5.98 -15.18 6.45
C ALA A 60 -4.56 -15.70 6.68
N LEU A 61 -3.67 -14.82 7.13
CA LEU A 61 -2.31 -15.13 7.51
C LEU A 61 -2.32 -15.63 8.97
N GLY A 62 -1.65 -16.75 9.26
CA GLY A 62 -1.53 -17.27 10.62
C GLY A 62 -0.74 -16.35 11.56
N ASP A 63 -0.30 -16.83 12.73
CA ASP A 63 0.37 -15.98 13.72
C ASP A 63 1.75 -15.45 13.28
N SER A 64 2.38 -16.13 12.32
CA SER A 64 3.67 -15.75 11.75
C SER A 64 3.67 -15.81 10.23
N VAL A 65 4.31 -14.82 9.59
CA VAL A 65 4.59 -14.78 8.16
C VAL A 65 6.05 -15.10 7.91
N ARG A 66 6.33 -15.73 6.76
CA ARG A 66 7.69 -16.07 6.35
C ARG A 66 8.32 -14.86 5.67
N ILE A 67 9.46 -14.40 6.19
CA ILE A 67 10.24 -13.33 5.57
C ILE A 67 11.55 -13.93 5.10
N ARG A 68 11.60 -14.32 3.82
CA ARG A 68 12.85 -14.75 3.19
C ARG A 68 13.61 -13.53 2.71
N TRP A 69 14.51 -13.03 3.54
CA TRP A 69 15.52 -12.08 3.08
C TRP A 69 16.90 -12.61 3.48
N SER A 70 17.83 -12.58 2.52
CA SER A 70 19.23 -12.86 2.75
C SER A 70 19.99 -11.56 2.55
N VAL A 71 20.83 -11.20 3.52
CA VAL A 71 21.82 -10.14 3.37
C VAL A 71 23.18 -10.78 3.54
N GLY A 72 23.82 -11.08 2.41
CA GLY A 72 25.09 -11.81 2.38
C GLY A 72 24.97 -13.21 2.97
N ALA A 73 25.92 -13.59 3.82
CA ALA A 73 25.96 -14.90 4.48
C ALA A 73 25.05 -15.03 5.72
N TYR A 74 24.36 -13.95 6.12
CA TYR A 74 23.50 -13.97 7.30
C TYR A 74 22.08 -14.39 6.92
N TYR A 75 21.65 -15.53 7.46
CA TYR A 75 20.25 -15.94 7.45
C TYR A 75 19.50 -15.09 8.48
N GLY A 76 18.68 -14.15 8.01
CA GLY A 76 17.79 -13.39 8.88
C GLY A 76 16.71 -14.28 9.52
N PRO A 77 15.96 -13.77 10.52
CA PRO A 77 14.85 -14.50 11.11
C PRO A 77 13.86 -14.92 10.03
N GLU A 78 13.60 -16.23 9.93
CA GLU A 78 12.81 -16.82 8.87
C GLU A 78 11.32 -16.44 8.97
N TYR A 79 10.88 -16.07 10.18
CA TYR A 79 9.50 -15.77 10.49
C TYR A 79 9.38 -14.46 11.28
N ALA A 80 8.36 -13.67 10.98
CA ALA A 80 8.00 -12.48 11.73
C ALA A 80 6.54 -12.55 12.20
N PRO A 81 6.19 -11.91 13.32
CA PRO A 81 4.80 -11.81 13.74
C PRO A 81 3.96 -11.12 12.66
N THR A 82 2.90 -11.79 12.21
CA THR A 82 1.97 -11.29 11.19
C THR A 82 1.45 -9.88 11.47
N PRO A 83 0.97 -9.53 12.68
CA PRO A 83 0.48 -8.17 12.92
C PRO A 83 1.56 -7.11 12.75
N LEU A 84 2.81 -7.42 13.13
CA LEU A 84 3.93 -6.49 12.99
C LEU A 84 4.31 -6.32 11.51
N ALA A 85 4.39 -7.41 10.75
CA ALA A 85 4.69 -7.37 9.32
C ALA A 85 3.60 -6.62 8.53
N LEU A 86 2.32 -6.86 8.84
CA LEU A 86 1.21 -6.19 8.16
C LEU A 86 1.06 -4.73 8.57
N ALA A 87 1.39 -4.35 9.81
CA ALA A 87 1.38 -2.97 10.25
C ALA A 87 2.53 -2.15 9.64
N ALA A 88 3.66 -2.79 9.31
CA ALA A 88 4.80 -2.10 8.70
C ALA A 88 4.47 -1.46 7.34
N PHE A 89 3.63 -2.10 6.52
CA PHE A 89 3.24 -1.57 5.20
C PHE A 89 2.49 -0.24 5.24
N PRO A 90 1.35 -0.09 5.93
CA PRO A 90 0.64 1.18 6.01
C PRO A 90 1.48 2.26 6.69
N VAL A 91 2.32 1.89 7.67
CA VAL A 91 3.28 2.83 8.29
C VAL A 91 4.31 3.31 7.27
N LEU A 92 4.92 2.42 6.50
CA LEU A 92 5.89 2.76 5.46
C LEU A 92 5.28 3.66 4.38
N ILE A 93 4.08 3.32 3.91
CA ILE A 93 3.36 4.11 2.90
C ILE A 93 3.00 5.49 3.47
N ALA A 94 2.56 5.57 4.74
CA ALA A 94 2.26 6.84 5.39
C ALA A 94 3.51 7.73 5.54
N LEU A 95 4.63 7.16 5.97
CA LEU A 95 5.91 7.89 6.07
C LEU A 95 6.38 8.37 4.70
N MET A 96 6.28 7.53 3.67
CA MET A 96 6.63 7.89 2.30
C MET A 96 5.73 9.02 1.78
N TYR A 97 4.42 8.93 1.99
CA TYR A 97 3.47 9.98 1.66
C TYR A 97 3.81 11.30 2.34
N LEU A 98 4.06 11.29 3.65
CA LEU A 98 4.40 12.50 4.41
C LEU A 98 5.74 13.10 3.95
N GLY A 99 6.74 12.27 3.67
CA GLY A 99 8.04 12.71 3.16
C GLY A 99 7.93 13.37 1.78
N LEU A 100 7.21 12.72 0.86
CA LEU A 100 6.97 13.27 -0.48
C LEU A 100 6.11 14.54 -0.42
N ARG A 101 5.07 14.57 0.41
CA ARG A 101 4.28 15.78 0.62
C ARG A 101 5.13 16.93 1.19
N GLY A 102 6.00 16.64 2.16
CA GLY A 102 6.92 17.63 2.72
C GLY A 102 7.91 18.16 1.68
N LEU A 103 8.44 17.27 0.84
CA LEU A 103 9.32 17.63 -0.27
C LEU A 103 8.59 18.50 -1.30
N ALA A 104 7.35 18.17 -1.65
CA ALA A 104 6.51 18.99 -2.54
C ALA A 104 6.33 20.41 -2.00
N LEU A 105 6.00 20.55 -0.70
CA LEU A 105 5.86 21.85 -0.05
C LEU A 105 7.19 22.63 0.00
N GLY A 106 8.32 21.94 0.15
CA GLY A 106 9.65 22.54 0.09
C GLY A 106 10.01 23.04 -1.31
N LEU A 107 9.72 22.23 -2.34
CA LEU A 107 9.93 22.55 -3.74
C LEU A 107 9.07 23.73 -4.20
N GLU A 108 7.81 23.80 -3.75
CA GLU A 108 6.91 24.92 -4.03
C GLU A 108 7.42 26.27 -3.49
N ARG A 109 8.29 26.26 -2.48
CA ARG A 109 8.95 27.49 -1.98
C ARG A 109 10.16 27.90 -2.83
N SER A 110 10.67 27.01 -3.67
CA SER A 110 11.80 27.31 -4.56
C SER A 110 11.29 27.86 -5.88
N VAL A 111 11.88 28.97 -6.35
CA VAL A 111 11.51 29.64 -7.61
C VAL A 111 11.75 28.75 -8.84
N ALA A 112 12.53 27.68 -8.69
CA ALA A 112 12.89 26.75 -9.77
C ALA A 112 11.81 25.69 -10.09
N PHE A 113 10.72 25.62 -9.32
CA PHE A 113 9.69 24.61 -9.54
C PHE A 113 8.69 25.08 -10.60
N ASP A 114 9.01 24.78 -11.86
CA ASP A 114 8.14 25.07 -13.00
C ASP A 114 6.77 24.37 -12.81
N PRO A 115 5.66 25.13 -12.65
CA PRO A 115 4.41 24.63 -12.12
C PRO A 115 3.68 23.64 -13.04
N ASP A 116 3.99 23.63 -14.34
CA ASP A 116 3.23 22.85 -15.32
C ASP A 116 3.88 21.49 -15.66
N TYR A 117 5.18 21.46 -15.95
CA TYR A 117 5.85 20.22 -16.36
C TYR A 117 6.44 19.44 -15.18
N THR A 118 7.25 20.11 -14.35
CA THR A 118 8.00 19.48 -13.24
C THR A 118 7.06 18.98 -12.15
N ARG A 119 5.98 19.72 -11.86
CA ARG A 119 4.95 19.31 -10.91
C ARG A 119 4.18 18.08 -11.38
N GLY A 120 3.83 18.01 -12.66
CA GLY A 120 3.10 16.87 -13.23
C GLY A 120 3.91 15.58 -13.14
N LEU A 121 5.19 15.63 -13.52
CA LEU A 121 6.11 14.50 -13.39
C LEU A 121 6.32 14.10 -11.94
N TYR A 122 6.49 15.07 -11.04
CA TYR A 122 6.64 14.80 -9.62
C TYR A 122 5.44 14.06 -9.04
N GLU A 123 4.21 14.53 -9.28
CA GLU A 123 2.98 13.87 -8.82
C GLU A 123 2.85 12.45 -9.40
N LEU A 124 3.22 12.24 -10.67
CA LEU A 124 3.24 10.92 -11.28
C LEU A 124 4.25 10.00 -10.58
N CYS A 125 5.44 10.48 -10.27
CA CYS A 125 6.46 9.72 -9.53
C CYS A 125 5.98 9.38 -8.10
N VAL A 126 5.32 10.32 -7.41
CA VAL A 126 4.73 10.07 -6.10
C VAL A 126 3.68 8.98 -6.19
N LEU A 127 2.75 9.08 -7.16
CA LEU A 127 1.71 8.07 -7.38
C LEU A 127 2.31 6.71 -7.69
N ALA A 128 3.26 6.65 -8.62
CA ALA A 128 3.92 5.41 -9.01
C ALA A 128 4.63 4.76 -7.82
N THR A 129 5.29 5.55 -6.97
CA THR A 129 5.96 5.07 -5.75
C THR A 129 4.96 4.47 -4.76
N LEU A 130 3.86 5.19 -4.48
CA LEU A 130 2.85 4.71 -3.53
C LEU A 130 2.12 3.46 -4.05
N ILE A 131 1.82 3.40 -5.36
CA ILE A 131 1.25 2.21 -6.00
C ILE A 131 2.24 1.04 -5.95
N ALA A 132 3.52 1.27 -6.24
CA ALA A 132 4.53 0.21 -6.19
C ALA A 132 4.64 -0.41 -4.79
N LEU A 133 4.59 0.42 -3.73
CA LEU A 133 4.55 -0.07 -2.35
C LEU A 133 3.29 -0.90 -2.06
N LEU A 134 2.12 -0.45 -2.54
CA LEU A 134 0.87 -1.20 -2.37
C LEU A 134 0.88 -2.53 -3.12
N VAL A 135 1.41 -2.57 -4.34
CA VAL A 135 1.61 -3.81 -5.11
C VAL A 135 2.59 -4.73 -4.39
N GLY A 136 3.66 -4.18 -3.81
CA GLY A 136 4.61 -4.93 -2.99
C GLY A 136 3.95 -5.57 -1.77
N GLN A 137 3.07 -4.85 -1.07
CA GLN A 137 2.27 -5.39 0.03
C GLN A 137 1.37 -6.54 -0.44
N LEU A 138 0.68 -6.39 -1.56
CA LEU A 138 -0.17 -7.44 -2.11
C LEU A 138 0.64 -8.68 -2.49
N ALA A 139 1.78 -8.50 -3.16
CA ALA A 139 2.69 -9.59 -3.50
C ALA A 139 3.19 -10.31 -2.23
N PHE A 140 3.52 -9.56 -1.17
CA PHE A 140 3.92 -10.13 0.12
C PHE A 140 2.81 -11.00 0.74
N VAL A 141 1.57 -10.50 0.74
CA VAL A 141 0.40 -11.25 1.23
C VAL A 141 0.20 -12.51 0.41
N VAL A 142 0.16 -12.41 -0.92
CA VAL A 142 -0.03 -13.56 -1.82
C VAL A 142 1.08 -14.59 -1.62
N ALA A 143 2.34 -14.17 -1.55
CA ALA A 143 3.47 -15.06 -1.33
C ALA A 143 3.42 -15.82 0.01
N ASN A 144 2.71 -15.31 1.02
CA ASN A 144 2.51 -15.97 2.30
C ASN A 144 1.19 -16.76 2.39
N LEU A 145 0.35 -16.72 1.36
CA LEU A 145 -0.86 -17.54 1.24
C LEU A 145 -0.64 -18.78 0.36
N LEU A 146 0.40 -18.77 -0.49
CA LEU A 146 0.81 -19.87 -1.36
C LEU A 146 1.74 -20.85 -0.62
#